data_AF-A0AAI8V8P7-F1
#
_entry.id   AF-A0AAI8V8P7-F1
#
_cell.length_a   1.000
_cell.length_b   1.000
_cell.length_c   1.000
_cell.angle_alpha   90.00
_cell.angle_beta   90.00
_cell.angle_gamma   90.00
#
_symmetry.space_group_name_H-M   'P 1'
#
loop_
_entity.id
_entity.type
_entity.pdbx_description
1 polymer ?
#
loop_
_entity_poly.entity_id
_entity_poly.type
_entity_poly.pdbx_seq_one_letter_code
_entity_poly.pdbx_strand_id
1 'polypeptide(L)'
;MEAQCQCGGVSFKTPLPKPLALYICHCAECRRQSSSAFGTSAIFPRFQLPKSELLSCYTRPLASGHSLQCYFCRQCGTRLIHTTPNKNVVSIKGGCLEGLDWKAAIHIWTKSAMVPIPEGSECYSEEPSESDYGEAQETLDQPGMLTGAGGIDMPAPKLTEGAEKLSTIRGACELSGGVY
;
A
#
# COMPACT_ATOMS: atom_id res chain seq x y z
N MET A 1 -1.26 -13.80 -8.45
CA MET A 1 0.17 -13.53 -8.19
C MET A 1 0.47 -13.87 -6.74
N GLU A 2 1.66 -14.36 -6.43
CA GLU A 2 2.09 -14.58 -5.04
C GLU A 2 2.63 -13.26 -4.48
N ALA A 3 2.20 -12.91 -3.27
CA ALA A 3 2.68 -11.78 -2.51
C ALA A 3 3.33 -12.25 -1.21
N GLN A 4 4.45 -11.66 -0.81
CA GLN A 4 5.07 -11.94 0.49
C GLN A 4 5.81 -10.75 1.08
N CYS A 5 5.95 -10.71 2.40
CA CYS A 5 6.84 -9.78 3.09
C CYS A 5 8.30 -10.26 3.01
N GLN A 6 9.25 -9.40 3.42
CA GLN A 6 10.68 -9.73 3.38
C GLN A 6 11.02 -11.02 4.16
N CYS A 7 10.42 -11.24 5.32
CA CYS A 7 10.67 -12.45 6.12
C CYS A 7 9.82 -13.66 5.71
N GLY A 8 8.91 -13.52 4.74
CA GLY A 8 7.99 -14.57 4.32
C GLY A 8 6.85 -14.91 5.30
N GLY A 9 6.84 -14.34 6.51
CA GLY A 9 5.83 -14.64 7.55
C GLY A 9 4.41 -14.17 7.23
N VAL A 10 4.27 -13.22 6.31
CA VAL A 10 2.98 -12.85 5.69
C VAL A 10 3.09 -13.15 4.21
N SER A 11 2.27 -14.08 3.71
CA SER A 11 2.17 -14.42 2.30
C SER A 11 0.72 -14.69 1.90
N PHE A 12 0.37 -14.41 0.64
CA PHE A 12 -0.98 -14.60 0.11
C PHE A 12 -1.02 -14.53 -1.42
N LYS A 13 -2.13 -15.00 -2.01
CA LYS A 13 -2.40 -14.89 -3.44
C LYS A 13 -3.30 -13.70 -3.74
N THR A 14 -2.97 -12.95 -4.80
CA THR A 14 -3.86 -11.92 -5.35
C THR A 14 -5.06 -12.57 -6.08
N PRO A 15 -6.22 -11.89 -6.16
CA PRO A 15 -7.43 -12.46 -6.76
C PRO A 15 -7.34 -12.64 -8.28
N LEU A 16 -6.42 -11.94 -8.94
CA LEU A 16 -6.18 -11.98 -10.38
C LEU A 16 -4.72 -12.30 -10.70
N PRO A 17 -4.42 -12.87 -11.90
CA PRO A 17 -3.04 -13.13 -12.32
C PRO A 17 -2.27 -11.86 -12.69
N LYS A 18 -2.95 -10.73 -12.93
CA LYS A 18 -2.37 -9.41 -13.20
C LYS A 18 -3.17 -8.33 -12.47
N PRO A 19 -2.55 -7.20 -12.07
CA PRO A 19 -3.27 -6.08 -11.49
C PRO A 19 -4.13 -5.36 -12.53
N LEU A 20 -5.12 -4.61 -12.06
CA LEU A 20 -5.95 -3.70 -12.86
C LEU A 20 -5.16 -2.46 -13.29
N ALA A 21 -4.24 -2.00 -12.44
CA ALA A 21 -3.32 -0.90 -12.71
C ALA A 21 -2.03 -1.07 -11.90
N LEU A 22 -0.92 -0.54 -12.42
CA LEU A 22 0.37 -0.49 -11.73
C LEU A 22 0.85 0.96 -11.69
N TYR A 23 1.10 1.47 -10.49
CA TYR A 23 1.54 2.84 -10.27
C TYR A 23 2.93 2.90 -9.65
N ILE A 24 3.73 3.86 -10.13
CA ILE A 24 4.96 4.32 -9.50
C ILE A 24 4.74 5.78 -9.07
N CYS A 25 4.57 6.00 -7.78
CA CYS A 25 4.31 7.32 -7.23
C CYS A 25 5.56 7.92 -6.62
N HIS A 26 5.90 9.12 -7.07
CA HIS A 26 7.11 9.85 -6.71
C HIS A 26 6.90 10.85 -5.56
N CYS A 27 5.69 10.96 -4.99
CA CYS A 27 5.40 11.92 -3.93
C CYS A 27 6.16 11.60 -2.63
N ALA A 28 6.40 12.63 -1.80
CA ALA A 28 7.17 12.48 -0.57
C ALA A 28 6.62 11.40 0.38
N GLU A 29 5.30 11.26 0.46
CA GLU A 29 4.64 10.21 1.27
C GLU A 29 4.98 8.81 0.75
N CYS A 30 4.87 8.60 -0.57
CA CYS A 30 5.19 7.31 -1.19
C CYS A 30 6.67 6.94 -1.08
N ARG A 31 7.57 7.94 -1.10
CA ARG A 31 8.99 7.74 -0.83
C ARG A 31 9.26 7.36 0.62
N ARG A 32 8.70 8.11 1.57
CA ARG A 32 8.87 7.86 3.01
C ARG A 32 8.31 6.50 3.42
N GLN A 33 7.12 6.12 2.95
CA GLN A 33 6.52 4.85 3.34
C GLN A 33 7.24 3.62 2.76
N SER A 34 7.95 3.78 1.64
CA SER A 34 8.67 2.71 0.96
C SER A 34 10.17 2.70 1.29
N SER A 35 10.65 3.74 1.97
CA SER A 35 12.08 4.01 2.18
C SER A 35 12.88 3.95 0.88
N SER A 36 12.29 4.39 -0.24
CA SER A 36 12.86 4.34 -1.58
C SER A 36 12.65 5.66 -2.35
N ALA A 37 13.22 5.75 -3.55
CA ALA A 37 13.06 6.90 -4.46
C ALA A 37 11.60 7.11 -4.91
N PHE A 38 10.76 6.08 -4.82
CA PHE A 38 9.35 6.08 -5.18
C PHE A 38 8.61 4.92 -4.48
N GLY A 39 7.28 5.03 -4.37
CA GLY A 39 6.42 3.93 -3.92
C GLY A 39 5.77 3.22 -5.09
N THR A 40 5.70 1.88 -5.05
CA THR A 40 5.05 1.06 -6.08
C THR A 40 3.76 0.45 -5.58
N SER A 41 2.70 0.51 -6.39
CA SER A 41 1.37 0.03 -6.01
C SER A 41 0.69 -0.69 -7.17
N ALA A 42 0.40 -1.97 -6.99
CA ALA A 42 -0.40 -2.79 -7.90
C ALA A 42 -1.84 -2.85 -7.38
N ILE A 43 -2.81 -2.47 -8.22
CA ILE A 43 -4.22 -2.36 -7.86
C ILE A 43 -4.96 -3.65 -8.23
N PHE A 44 -5.73 -4.19 -7.29
CA PHE A 44 -6.57 -5.37 -7.49
C PHE A 44 -8.01 -5.10 -7.04
N PRO A 45 -9.00 -5.86 -7.54
CA PRO A 45 -10.35 -5.84 -6.97
C PRO A 45 -10.28 -6.14 -5.47
N ARG A 46 -11.23 -5.62 -4.71
CA ARG A 46 -11.32 -5.91 -3.27
C ARG A 46 -11.47 -7.41 -3.03
N PHE A 47 -10.64 -7.92 -2.13
CA PHE A 47 -10.63 -9.32 -1.73
C PHE A 47 -10.40 -9.45 -0.23
N GLN A 48 -10.62 -10.65 0.32
CA GLN A 48 -10.36 -10.90 1.73
C GLN A 48 -8.87 -10.80 2.02
N LEU A 49 -8.50 -9.93 2.95
CA LEU A 49 -7.11 -9.78 3.39
C LEU A 49 -6.62 -11.07 4.07
N PRO A 50 -5.31 -11.38 3.98
CA PRO A 50 -4.77 -12.58 4.61
C PRO A 50 -4.96 -12.53 6.13
N LYS A 51 -5.44 -13.65 6.68
CA LYS A 51 -5.53 -13.85 8.12
C LYS A 51 -4.15 -14.26 8.63
N SER A 52 -3.38 -13.30 9.12
CA SER A 52 -2.07 -13.54 9.74
C SER A 52 -1.94 -12.69 10.98
N GLU A 53 -1.55 -13.31 12.10
CA GLU A 53 -1.21 -12.61 13.35
C GLU A 53 -0.03 -11.66 13.19
N LEU A 54 0.79 -11.84 12.15
CA LEU A 54 1.91 -10.96 11.84
C LEU A 54 1.49 -9.72 11.03
N LEU A 55 0.26 -9.67 10.53
CA LEU A 55 -0.26 -8.51 9.80
C LEU A 55 -0.83 -7.49 10.78
N SER A 56 -0.19 -6.32 10.87
CA SER A 56 -0.66 -5.20 11.68
C SER A 56 -1.10 -4.04 10.80
N CYS A 57 -1.96 -3.17 11.31
CA CYS A 57 -2.53 -2.05 10.57
C CYS A 57 -2.21 -0.73 11.26
N TYR A 58 -1.70 0.22 10.47
CA TYR A 58 -1.66 1.64 10.81
C TYR A 58 -2.79 2.35 10.04
N THR A 59 -3.50 3.30 10.64
CA THR A 59 -4.57 4.04 9.94
C THR A 59 -4.23 5.51 9.95
N ARG A 60 -4.32 6.16 8.78
CA ARG A 60 -4.09 7.61 8.66
C ARG A 60 -5.22 8.32 7.90
N PRO A 61 -5.52 9.58 8.20
CA PRO A 61 -6.46 10.36 7.41
C PRO A 61 -5.90 10.70 6.02
N LEU A 62 -6.79 10.84 5.06
CA LEU A 62 -6.54 11.39 3.73
C LEU A 62 -7.17 12.78 3.62
N ALA A 63 -6.64 13.62 2.72
CA ALA A 63 -7.19 14.94 2.45
C ALA A 63 -8.65 14.88 1.93
N SER A 64 -9.04 13.76 1.31
CA SER A 64 -10.41 13.49 0.85
C SER A 64 -11.42 13.25 1.98
N GLY A 65 -11.00 13.27 3.25
CA GLY A 65 -11.85 12.93 4.40
C GLY A 65 -11.98 11.42 4.68
N HIS A 66 -11.45 10.56 3.81
CA HIS A 66 -11.39 9.11 4.03
C HIS A 66 -10.19 8.72 4.91
N SER A 67 -10.19 7.49 5.42
CA SER A 67 -9.02 6.91 6.09
C SER A 67 -8.32 5.89 5.19
N LEU A 68 -6.99 5.85 5.26
CA LEU A 68 -6.17 4.84 4.60
C LEU A 68 -5.70 3.84 5.65
N GLN A 69 -6.14 2.61 5.53
CA GLN A 69 -5.66 1.47 6.30
C GLN A 69 -4.41 0.92 5.64
N CYS A 70 -3.38 0.74 6.44
CA CYS A 70 -2.01 0.54 5.99
C CYS A 70 -1.44 -0.70 6.67
N TYR A 71 -1.52 -1.83 5.99
CA TYR A 71 -1.09 -3.11 6.55
C TYR A 71 0.37 -3.41 6.29
N PHE A 72 1.06 -3.86 7.33
CA PHE A 72 2.49 -4.19 7.32
C PHE A 72 2.76 -5.43 8.17
N CYS A 73 3.86 -6.12 7.88
CA CYS A 73 4.33 -7.22 8.71
C CYS A 73 4.98 -6.66 9.97
N ARG A 74 4.45 -6.95 11.16
CA ARG A 74 5.02 -6.48 12.43
C ARG A 74 6.38 -7.09 12.79
N GLN A 75 6.78 -8.16 12.09
CA GLN A 75 8.07 -8.82 12.31
C GLN A 75 9.21 -8.17 11.52
N CYS A 76 9.00 -7.86 10.23
CA CYS A 76 10.06 -7.28 9.37
C CYS A 76 9.79 -5.83 8.93
N GLY A 77 8.65 -5.25 9.27
CA GLY A 77 8.29 -3.88 8.90
C GLY A 77 7.84 -3.69 7.45
N THR A 78 7.91 -4.72 6.59
CA THR A 78 7.47 -4.61 5.19
C THR A 78 6.01 -4.19 5.12
N ARG A 79 5.74 -3.08 4.42
CA ARG A 79 4.40 -2.63 4.06
C ARG A 79 3.88 -3.46 2.89
N LEU A 80 2.71 -4.08 3.03
CA LEU A 80 2.17 -4.97 1.99
C LEU A 80 0.91 -4.43 1.33
N ILE A 81 -0.04 -3.92 2.11
CA ILE A 81 -1.41 -3.68 1.61
C ILE A 81 -1.90 -2.32 2.07
N HIS A 82 -2.53 -1.55 1.18
CA HIS A 82 -3.37 -0.41 1.57
C HIS A 82 -4.82 -0.64 1.14
N THR A 83 -5.74 -0.21 2.00
CA THR A 83 -7.18 -0.17 1.69
C THR A 83 -7.77 1.15 2.16
N THR A 84 -8.75 1.65 1.43
CA THR A 84 -9.60 2.74 1.87
C THR A 84 -10.98 2.15 2.13
N PRO A 85 -11.58 2.32 3.33
CA PRO A 85 -12.96 1.90 3.56
C PRO A 85 -13.88 2.47 2.46
N ASN A 86 -14.83 1.66 2.01
CA ASN A 86 -15.79 1.98 0.95
C ASN A 86 -15.23 2.04 -0.49
N LYS A 87 -13.94 1.78 -0.71
CA LYS A 87 -13.41 1.53 -2.06
C LYS A 87 -13.47 0.05 -2.42
N ASN A 88 -13.73 -0.24 -3.70
CA ASN A 88 -13.83 -1.60 -4.25
C ASN A 88 -12.49 -2.19 -4.72
N VAL A 89 -11.39 -1.57 -4.31
CA VAL A 89 -10.04 -1.97 -4.67
C VAL A 89 -9.12 -2.09 -3.47
N VAL A 90 -8.05 -2.85 -3.66
CA VAL A 90 -6.95 -3.02 -2.70
C VAL A 90 -5.64 -2.70 -3.43
N SER A 91 -4.77 -1.94 -2.77
CA SER A 91 -3.43 -1.67 -3.27
C SER A 91 -2.43 -2.62 -2.62
N ILE A 92 -1.75 -3.44 -3.41
CA ILE A 92 -0.63 -4.28 -2.95
C ILE A 92 0.68 -3.56 -3.31
N LYS A 93 1.64 -3.48 -2.38
CA LYS A 93 2.94 -2.84 -2.67
C LYS A 93 3.68 -3.69 -3.70
N GLY A 94 4.09 -3.06 -4.80
CA GLY A 94 4.63 -3.78 -5.96
C GLY A 94 5.90 -4.58 -5.64
N GLY A 95 6.75 -4.07 -4.74
CA GLY A 95 7.95 -4.80 -4.29
C GLY A 95 7.69 -6.07 -3.47
N CYS A 96 6.43 -6.36 -3.13
CA CYS A 96 6.03 -7.63 -2.49
C CYS A 96 5.54 -8.68 -3.50
N LEU A 97 5.49 -8.34 -4.80
CA LEU A 97 4.93 -9.17 -5.87
C LEU A 97 6.02 -9.52 -6.89
N GLU A 98 6.01 -10.77 -7.35
CA GLU A 98 6.85 -11.23 -8.46
C GLU A 98 6.07 -11.22 -9.78
N GLY A 99 6.76 -10.91 -10.89
CA GLY A 99 6.18 -11.01 -12.25
C GLY A 99 5.30 -9.83 -12.69
N LEU A 100 5.44 -8.65 -12.05
CA LEU A 100 4.82 -7.42 -12.54
C LEU A 100 5.46 -6.97 -13.87
N ASP A 101 4.63 -6.50 -14.80
CA ASP A 101 5.11 -5.81 -16.00
C ASP A 101 5.35 -4.33 -15.71
N TRP A 102 6.58 -4.01 -15.31
CA TRP A 102 6.98 -2.64 -14.97
C TRP A 102 6.92 -1.67 -16.14
N LYS A 103 6.84 -2.14 -17.40
CA LYS A 103 6.69 -1.27 -18.57
C LYS A 103 5.29 -0.66 -18.67
N ALA A 104 4.29 -1.31 -18.06
CA ALA A 104 2.91 -0.83 -17.98
C ALA A 104 2.67 0.07 -16.75
N ALA A 105 3.74 0.44 -16.02
CA ALA A 105 3.60 1.27 -14.84
C ALA A 105 3.32 2.74 -15.22
N ILE A 106 2.32 3.31 -14.59
CA ILE A 106 1.97 4.73 -14.71
C ILE A 106 2.74 5.50 -13.64
N HIS A 107 3.54 6.48 -14.06
CA HIS A 107 4.33 7.31 -13.16
C HIS A 107 3.53 8.56 -12.77
N ILE A 108 3.26 8.75 -11.48
CA ILE A 108 2.52 9.90 -10.96
C ILE A 108 3.36 10.72 -9.99
N TRP A 109 3.05 12.01 -9.84
CA TRP A 109 3.84 12.97 -9.04
C TRP A 109 5.28 13.16 -9.55
N THR A 110 5.50 13.06 -10.85
CA THR A 110 6.82 13.01 -11.48
C THR A 110 7.66 14.28 -11.29
N LYS A 111 7.03 15.42 -10.98
CA LYS A 111 7.75 16.66 -10.57
C LYS A 111 8.63 16.47 -9.33
N SER A 112 8.34 15.42 -8.54
CA SER A 112 9.05 15.08 -7.31
C SER A 112 9.96 13.87 -7.48
N ALA A 113 10.18 13.38 -8.70
CA ALA A 113 11.01 12.21 -8.96
C ALA A 113 12.46 12.44 -8.49
N MET A 114 13.01 11.45 -7.78
CA MET A 114 14.41 11.47 -7.29
C MET A 114 15.37 10.75 -8.24
N VAL A 115 14.84 10.01 -9.21
CA VAL A 115 15.58 9.24 -10.21
C VAL A 115 14.96 9.46 -11.59
N PRO A 116 15.73 9.29 -12.67
CA PRO A 116 15.19 9.39 -14.03
C PRO A 116 14.01 8.43 -14.24
N ILE A 117 12.99 8.91 -14.95
CA ILE A 117 11.85 8.10 -15.38
C ILE A 117 12.17 7.53 -16.77
N PRO A 118 11.92 6.24 -17.04
CA PRO A 118 12.20 5.65 -18.34
C PRO A 118 11.47 6.38 -19.47
N GLU A 119 12.18 6.59 -20.58
CA GLU A 119 11.60 7.23 -21.76
C GLU A 119 10.40 6.43 -22.28
N GLY A 120 9.35 7.14 -22.71
CA GLY A 120 8.11 6.54 -23.18
C GLY A 120 7.16 6.03 -22.09
N SER A 121 7.51 6.19 -20.80
CA SER A 121 6.58 5.85 -19.70
C SER A 121 5.40 6.82 -19.68
N GLU A 122 4.22 6.32 -19.37
CA GLU A 122 3.07 7.16 -19.07
C GLU A 122 3.33 7.94 -17.76
N CYS A 123 3.23 9.27 -17.80
CA CYS A 123 3.70 10.15 -16.74
C CYS A 123 2.75 11.33 -16.48
N TYR A 124 2.52 11.63 -15.20
CA TYR A 124 1.76 12.79 -14.74
C TYR A 124 2.58 13.56 -13.70
N SER A 125 2.61 14.89 -13.81
CA SER A 125 3.39 15.76 -12.91
C SER A 125 2.85 15.75 -11.47
N GLU A 126 1.56 15.47 -11.29
CA GLU A 126 0.82 15.37 -10.01
C GLU A 126 -0.11 14.16 -10.05
N GLU A 127 -1.11 14.10 -9.15
CA GLU A 127 -2.22 13.15 -9.28
C GLU A 127 -3.07 13.56 -10.50
N PRO A 128 -3.29 12.65 -11.48
CA PRO A 128 -4.21 12.92 -12.57
C PRO A 128 -5.59 13.33 -12.03
N SER A 129 -6.25 14.27 -12.69
CA SER A 129 -7.64 14.61 -12.37
C SER A 129 -8.56 13.44 -12.72
N GLU A 130 -9.78 13.36 -12.16
CA GLU A 130 -10.71 12.26 -12.47
C GLU A 130 -10.99 12.13 -13.99
N SER A 131 -10.83 13.20 -14.76
CA SER A 131 -10.95 13.21 -16.22
C SER A 131 -9.73 12.70 -16.99
N ASP A 132 -8.59 12.51 -16.32
CA ASP A 132 -7.33 12.06 -16.95
C ASP A 132 -7.14 10.55 -16.86
N TYR A 133 -7.81 9.91 -15.91
CA TYR A 133 -7.83 8.46 -15.87
C TYR A 133 -8.82 7.94 -16.92
N GLY A 134 -8.35 7.15 -17.88
CA GLY A 134 -9.25 6.42 -18.77
C GLY A 134 -10.25 5.55 -18.01
N GLU A 135 -11.23 4.99 -18.74
CA GLU A 135 -12.39 4.20 -18.26
C GLU A 135 -12.07 3.14 -17.16
N ALA A 136 -10.80 2.72 -17.06
CA ALA A 136 -10.32 1.82 -16.03
C ALA A 136 -10.47 2.36 -14.59
N GLN A 137 -10.25 3.65 -14.30
CA GLN A 137 -10.27 4.15 -12.91
C GLN A 137 -11.68 4.48 -12.40
N GLU A 138 -12.58 4.99 -13.24
CA GLU A 138 -14.02 5.08 -12.90
C GLU A 138 -14.56 3.71 -12.48
N THR A 139 -14.13 2.64 -13.14
CA THR A 139 -14.51 1.26 -12.78
C THR A 139 -13.93 0.81 -11.42
N LEU A 140 -12.82 1.39 -10.97
CA LEU A 140 -12.16 1.10 -9.68
C LEU A 140 -12.76 1.88 -8.50
N ASP A 141 -13.28 3.08 -8.77
CA ASP A 141 -13.82 4.00 -7.76
C ASP A 141 -15.35 3.96 -7.63
N GLN A 142 -16.07 3.30 -8.54
CA GLN A 142 -17.50 3.05 -8.40
C GLN A 142 -17.80 2.10 -7.22
N PRO A 143 -18.75 2.43 -6.32
CA PRO A 143 -19.31 1.48 -5.35
C PRO A 143 -20.23 0.47 -6.06
N GLY A 144 -19.69 -0.33 -6.98
CA GLY A 144 -20.38 -1.42 -7.62
C GLY A 144 -20.64 -2.58 -6.66
N MET A 145 -21.90 -3.00 -6.53
CA MET A 145 -22.33 -4.20 -5.82
C MET A 145 -21.62 -5.45 -6.38
N LEU A 146 -20.50 -5.85 -5.77
CA LEU A 146 -20.07 -7.25 -5.78
C LEU A 146 -20.62 -7.89 -4.51
N THR A 147 -21.88 -8.30 -4.60
CA THR A 147 -22.59 -9.06 -3.57
C THR A 147 -21.80 -10.32 -3.22
N GLY A 148 -21.39 -10.45 -1.96
CA GLY A 148 -20.68 -11.63 -1.45
C GLY A 148 -19.80 -11.41 -0.23
N ALA A 149 -19.66 -10.18 0.27
CA ALA A 149 -18.89 -9.92 1.48
C ALA A 149 -19.71 -10.23 2.75
N GLY A 150 -19.52 -11.44 3.29
CA GLY A 150 -19.91 -11.79 4.67
C GLY A 150 -19.08 -11.06 5.73
N GLY A 151 -19.03 -9.73 5.66
CA GLY A 151 -18.41 -8.87 6.66
C GLY A 151 -19.46 -8.41 7.66
N ILE A 152 -19.45 -8.97 8.86
CA ILE A 152 -20.14 -8.41 10.02
C ILE A 152 -19.60 -7.01 10.29
N ASP A 153 -20.48 -6.01 10.23
CA ASP A 153 -20.24 -4.66 10.72
C ASP A 153 -19.88 -4.73 12.21
N MET A 154 -18.63 -4.42 12.53
CA MET A 154 -18.23 -4.14 13.91
C MET A 154 -18.12 -2.62 14.06
N PRO A 155 -18.83 -2.01 15.02
CA PRO A 155 -18.77 -0.57 15.23
C PRO A 155 -17.36 -0.15 15.64
N ALA A 156 -16.94 1.02 15.15
CA ALA A 156 -15.66 1.63 15.46
C ALA A 156 -15.46 1.73 16.99
N PRO A 157 -14.33 1.28 17.55
CA PRO A 157 -14.07 1.45 18.98
C PRO A 157 -13.91 2.94 19.29
N LYS A 158 -14.62 3.39 20.33
CA LYS A 158 -14.51 4.76 20.87
C LYS A 158 -13.09 4.94 21.42
N LEU A 159 -12.45 6.04 21.02
CA LEU A 159 -11.17 6.48 21.57
C LEU A 159 -11.35 6.75 23.06
N THR A 160 -10.76 5.92 23.91
CA THR A 160 -10.60 6.20 25.33
C THR A 160 -9.22 6.81 25.55
N GLU A 161 -9.18 8.00 26.16
CA GLU A 161 -7.97 8.65 26.62
C GLU A 161 -7.25 7.76 27.64
N GLY A 162 -6.02 7.39 27.33
CA GLY A 162 -5.18 6.55 28.17
C GLY A 162 -3.84 6.30 27.51
N ALA A 163 -2.97 7.31 27.53
CA ALA A 163 -1.59 7.16 27.11
C ALA A 163 -0.83 6.25 28.10
N GLU A 164 -0.87 4.94 27.87
CA GLU A 164 0.01 4.00 28.56
C GLU A 164 1.39 3.99 27.91
N LYS A 165 2.41 4.06 28.77
CA LYS A 165 3.84 4.10 28.43
C LYS A 165 4.20 3.04 27.40
N LEU A 166 4.76 3.50 26.27
CA LEU A 166 5.52 2.67 25.33
C LEU A 166 6.56 1.87 26.10
N SER A 167 6.37 0.56 26.16
CA SER A 167 7.38 -0.37 26.64
C SER A 167 8.58 -0.35 25.69
N THR A 168 9.77 -0.41 26.28
CA THR A 168 11.07 -0.33 25.61
C THR A 168 11.14 -1.27 24.40
N ILE A 169 11.32 -0.70 23.20
CA ILE A 169 11.64 -1.46 21.99
C ILE A 169 13.01 -2.11 22.21
N ARG A 170 13.03 -3.41 22.55
CA ARG A 170 14.25 -4.22 22.49
C ARG A 170 14.54 -4.52 21.02
N GLY A 171 15.53 -3.82 20.48
CA GLY A 171 15.93 -3.94 19.06
C GLY A 171 16.83 -2.81 18.57
N ALA A 172 17.25 -1.87 19.43
CA ALA A 172 18.41 -1.05 19.12
C ALA A 172 19.61 -2.00 18.97
N CYS A 173 20.09 -2.14 17.73
CA CYS A 173 21.33 -2.81 17.40
C CYS A 173 22.42 -2.25 18.33
N GLU A 174 22.88 -3.06 19.28
CA GLU A 174 24.06 -2.73 20.07
C GLU A 174 25.24 -2.70 19.08
N LEU A 175 25.59 -1.49 18.62
CA LEU A 175 26.89 -1.22 17.99
C LEU A 175 27.95 -1.44 19.07
N SER A 176 28.25 -2.71 19.30
CA SER A 176 29.32 -3.18 20.15
C SER A 176 30.64 -2.96 19.42
N GLY A 177 31.31 -1.86 19.77
CA GLY A 177 32.71 -1.85 20.20
C GLY A 177 33.81 -2.01 19.14
N GLY A 178 34.75 -1.06 19.19
CA GLY A 178 36.10 -1.28 18.68
C GLY A 178 36.87 -0.02 18.31
N VAL A 179 37.28 0.76 19.30
CA VAL A 179 38.43 1.67 19.15
C VAL A 179 39.69 0.80 19.19
N TYR A 180 40.51 0.88 18.14
CA TYR A 180 41.95 0.62 18.21
C TYR A 180 42.65 1.80 17.55
#